data_AF-A0A3B9RZ34-F1
#
_entry.id   AF-A0A3B9RZ34-F1
#
_cell.length_a   1.000
_cell.length_b   1.000
_cell.length_c   1.000
_cell.angle_alpha   90.00
_cell.angle_beta   90.00
_cell.angle_gamma   90.00
#
_symmetry.space_group_name_H-M   'P 1'
#
loop_
_entity.id
_entity.type
_entity.pdbx_description
1 polymer ?
#
loop_
_entity_poly.entity_id
_entity_poly.type
_entity_poly.pdbx_seq_one_letter_code
_entity_poly.pdbx_strand_id
1 'polypeptide(L)'
;MEQGTLIGTAMAVFFLMFAMMFDMTTFQVNVGNAMYFWDTASILIVFGGTIASTFISHPLNDAKNFLGIIGKSWKANPVQLVETLTLIVDVSKIARKNILAIEDALPSIENLFLRGGLRLVVDRADREAIVEMMAHEVKYTMAGKDNEIAVVGTMASLCPAWGMLGTLVGLV
;
A
#
# COMPACT_ATOMS: atom_id res chain seq x y z
N MET A 1 -0.09 -9.37 9.60
CA MET A 1 0.94 -9.03 8.60
C MET A 1 0.72 -9.92 7.41
N GLU A 2 0.79 -9.37 6.19
CA GLU A 2 0.76 -10.20 4.98
C GLU A 2 2.00 -11.09 5.00
N GLN A 3 1.81 -12.40 5.23
CA GLN A 3 2.91 -13.36 5.31
C GLN A 3 3.69 -13.42 3.99
N GLY A 4 3.01 -13.20 2.86
CA GLY A 4 3.62 -13.17 1.53
C GLY A 4 4.64 -12.05 1.38
N THR A 5 4.28 -10.80 1.69
CA THR A 5 5.19 -9.65 1.58
C THR A 5 6.38 -9.76 2.53
N LEU A 6 6.16 -10.25 3.76
CA LEU A 6 7.22 -10.44 4.75
C LEU A 6 8.21 -11.53 4.32
N ILE A 7 7.71 -12.71 3.92
CA ILE A 7 8.56 -13.83 3.49
C ILE A 7 9.31 -13.45 2.21
N GLY A 8 8.63 -12.83 1.24
CA GLY A 8 9.23 -12.43 -0.03
C GLY A 8 10.37 -11.41 0.16
N THR A 9 10.14 -10.38 0.97
CA THR A 9 11.18 -9.38 1.27
C THR A 9 12.36 -9.99 2.04
N ALA A 10 12.10 -10.85 3.03
CA ALA A 10 13.15 -11.54 3.78
C ALA A 10 13.99 -12.46 2.90
N MET A 11 13.35 -13.24 2.02
CA MET A 11 14.06 -14.12 1.07
C MET A 11 14.91 -13.32 0.08
N ALA A 12 14.37 -12.23 -0.47
CA ALA A 12 15.09 -11.37 -1.40
C ALA A 12 16.36 -10.81 -0.75
N VAL A 13 16.25 -10.25 0.46
CA VAL A 13 17.40 -9.74 1.22
C VAL A 13 18.40 -10.84 1.55
N PHE A 14 17.92 -12.03 1.96
CA PHE A 14 18.79 -13.16 2.27
C PHE A 14 19.63 -13.61 1.07
N PHE A 15 19.01 -13.80 -0.10
CA PHE A 15 19.75 -14.18 -1.31
C PHE A 15 20.72 -13.10 -1.78
N LEU A 16 20.36 -11.83 -1.64
CA LEU A 16 21.20 -10.70 -2.03
C LEU A 16 22.43 -10.59 -1.12
N MET A 17 22.24 -10.71 0.19
CA MET A 17 23.34 -10.76 1.17
C MET A 17 24.23 -11.99 0.96
N PHE A 18 23.63 -13.16 0.71
CA PHE A 18 24.39 -14.37 0.40
C PHE A 18 25.25 -14.18 -0.86
N ALA A 19 24.71 -13.58 -1.92
CA ALA A 19 25.45 -13.28 -3.13
C ALA A 19 26.61 -12.28 -2.90
N MET A 20 26.43 -11.27 -2.05
CA MET A 20 27.48 -10.29 -1.71
C MET A 20 28.62 -10.89 -0.88
N MET A 21 28.32 -11.89 -0.04
CA MET A 21 29.28 -12.49 0.89
C MET A 21 29.93 -13.78 0.34
N PHE A 22 29.36 -14.38 -0.69
CA PHE A 22 29.84 -15.64 -1.27
C PHE A 22 30.94 -15.36 -2.31
N ASP A 23 32.17 -15.78 -2.00
CA ASP A 23 33.28 -15.74 -2.95
C ASP A 23 33.34 -17.05 -3.74
N MET A 24 33.11 -16.97 -5.06
CA MET A 24 33.10 -18.12 -5.96
C MET A 24 34.49 -18.77 -6.12
N THR A 25 35.57 -18.06 -5.77
CA THR A 25 36.94 -18.57 -5.94
C THR A 25 37.42 -19.43 -4.76
N THR A 26 37.00 -19.09 -3.53
CA THR A 26 37.37 -19.80 -2.30
C THR A 26 36.25 -20.67 -1.71
N PHE A 27 35.03 -20.62 -2.25
CA PHE A 27 33.84 -21.31 -1.69
C PHE A 27 33.60 -21.01 -0.20
N GLN A 28 34.03 -19.82 0.25
CA GLN A 28 33.91 -19.37 1.63
C GLN A 28 33.06 -18.11 1.68
N VAL A 29 32.26 -18.00 2.73
CA VAL A 29 31.45 -16.81 3.01
C VAL A 29 32.33 -15.82 3.76
N ASN A 30 32.81 -14.78 3.08
CA ASN A 30 33.61 -13.74 3.68
C ASN A 30 32.75 -12.52 3.99
N VAL A 31 32.48 -12.30 5.28
CA VAL A 31 31.69 -11.17 5.79
C VAL A 31 32.34 -9.82 5.45
N GLY A 32 33.68 -9.79 5.27
CA GLY A 32 34.42 -8.57 4.93
C GLY A 32 34.07 -8.00 3.54
N ASN A 33 33.61 -8.84 2.61
CA ASN A 33 33.27 -8.39 1.25
C ASN A 33 32.01 -7.52 1.22
N ALA A 34 31.12 -7.66 2.19
CA ALA A 34 29.91 -6.83 2.29
C ALA A 34 30.24 -5.34 2.50
N MET A 35 31.40 -5.02 3.09
CA MET A 35 31.82 -3.64 3.35
C MET A 35 32.14 -2.88 2.06
N TYR A 36 32.54 -3.56 0.98
CA TYR A 36 32.79 -2.94 -0.33
C TYR A 36 31.52 -2.42 -1.01
N PHE A 37 30.36 -2.96 -0.65
CA PHE A 37 29.07 -2.52 -1.17
C PHE A 37 28.48 -1.35 -0.38
N TRP A 38 29.13 -0.94 0.71
CA TRP A 38 28.70 0.19 1.54
C TRP A 38 29.41 1.48 1.14
N ASP A 39 28.91 2.13 0.09
CA ASP A 39 29.37 3.46 -0.33
C ASP A 39 28.31 4.53 -0.05
N THR A 40 28.70 5.53 0.75
CA THR A 40 27.79 6.62 1.15
C THR A 40 27.44 7.52 -0.03
N ALA A 41 28.35 7.72 -0.99
CA ALA A 41 28.08 8.55 -2.16
C ALA A 41 27.04 7.89 -3.09
N SER A 42 27.23 6.61 -3.40
CA SER A 42 26.30 5.81 -4.22
C SER A 42 24.90 5.74 -3.62
N ILE A 43 24.79 5.54 -2.30
CA ILE A 43 23.49 5.55 -1.60
C ILE A 43 22.82 6.92 -1.77
N LEU A 44 23.56 8.01 -1.61
CA LEU A 44 23.01 9.36 -1.67
C LEU A 44 22.57 9.74 -3.09
N ILE A 45 23.29 9.31 -4.12
CA ILE A 45 22.90 9.50 -5.53
C ILE A 45 21.60 8.75 -5.83
N VAL A 46 21.53 7.46 -5.48
CA VAL A 46 20.36 6.64 -5.81
C VAL A 46 19.14 7.01 -4.99
N PHE A 47 19.26 7.05 -3.65
CA PHE A 47 18.13 7.39 -2.79
C PHE A 47 17.77 8.88 -2.89
N GLY A 48 18.75 9.77 -2.83
CA GLY A 48 18.52 11.22 -2.93
C GLY A 48 17.96 11.61 -4.29
N GLY A 49 18.51 11.04 -5.37
CA GLY A 49 18.00 11.25 -6.73
C GLY A 49 16.57 10.74 -6.90
N THR A 50 16.28 9.52 -6.43
CA THR A 50 14.94 8.91 -6.53
C THR A 50 13.90 9.71 -5.76
N ILE A 51 14.23 10.16 -4.54
CA ILE A 51 13.32 10.97 -3.72
C ILE A 51 13.09 12.34 -4.39
N ALA A 52 14.15 12.99 -4.86
CA ALA A 52 14.05 14.28 -5.55
C ALA A 52 13.20 14.19 -6.82
N SER A 53 13.43 13.17 -7.66
CA SER A 53 12.66 12.98 -8.89
C SER A 53 11.20 12.60 -8.62
N THR A 54 10.92 11.91 -7.51
CA THR A 54 9.55 11.63 -7.07
C THR A 54 8.83 12.91 -6.65
N PHE A 55 9.50 13.81 -5.92
CA PHE A 55 8.92 15.12 -5.58
C PHE A 55 8.68 16.03 -6.79
N ILE A 56 9.45 15.85 -7.87
CA ILE A 56 9.22 16.57 -9.13
C ILE A 56 8.00 15.99 -9.88
N SER A 57 7.80 14.68 -9.80
CA SER A 57 6.79 13.97 -10.59
C SER A 57 5.41 13.93 -9.94
N HIS A 58 5.34 14.06 -8.61
CA HIS A 58 4.11 13.94 -7.83
C HIS A 58 3.87 15.14 -6.91
N PRO A 59 2.61 15.51 -6.65
CA PRO A 59 2.28 16.56 -5.71
C PRO A 59 2.80 16.21 -4.30
N LEU A 60 3.23 17.24 -3.58
CA LEU A 60 3.97 17.12 -2.32
C LEU A 60 3.21 16.33 -1.23
N ASN A 61 1.88 16.40 -1.22
CA ASN A 61 1.03 15.72 -0.25
C ASN A 61 1.09 14.19 -0.41
N ASP A 62 1.16 13.71 -1.66
CA ASP A 62 1.19 12.28 -1.96
C ASP A 62 2.62 11.75 -1.83
N ALA A 63 3.60 12.51 -2.32
CA ALA A 63 5.01 12.17 -2.25
C ALA A 63 5.54 12.06 -0.82
N LYS A 64 5.03 12.84 0.15
CA LYS A 64 5.44 12.75 1.57
C LYS A 64 4.97 11.48 2.26
N ASN A 65 3.85 10.90 1.82
CA ASN A 65 3.24 9.74 2.45
C ASN A 65 3.79 8.39 1.96
N PHE A 66 4.81 8.39 1.10
CA PHE A 66 5.41 7.17 0.53
C PHE A 66 5.81 6.12 1.58
N LEU A 67 6.41 6.54 2.71
CA LEU A 67 6.77 5.64 3.81
C LEU A 67 5.55 4.99 4.46
N GLY A 68 4.46 5.77 4.60
CA GLY A 68 3.19 5.27 5.12
C GLY A 68 2.56 4.25 4.16
N ILE A 69 2.62 4.49 2.85
CA ILE A 69 2.11 3.59 1.81
C ILE A 69 2.85 2.26 1.84
N ILE A 70 4.19 2.29 1.90
CA ILE A 70 5.01 1.07 2.00
C ILE A 70 4.66 0.30 3.29
N GLY A 71 4.50 1.01 4.41
CA GLY A 71 4.10 0.41 5.68
C GLY A 71 2.70 -0.23 5.66
N LYS A 72 1.75 0.31 4.88
CA LYS A 72 0.43 -0.31 4.69
C LYS A 72 0.54 -1.68 4.01
N SER A 73 1.48 -1.87 3.08
CA SER A 73 1.68 -3.16 2.40
C SER A 73 2.11 -4.29 3.35
N TRP A 74 2.73 -3.96 4.48
CA TRP A 74 3.13 -4.97 5.48
C TRP A 74 2.02 -5.33 6.46
N LYS A 75 0.99 -4.48 6.57
CA LYS A 75 -0.19 -4.78 7.39
C LYS A 75 -1.06 -5.78 6.65
N ALA A 76 -1.49 -6.81 7.36
CA ALA A 76 -2.55 -7.66 6.82
C ALA A 76 -3.84 -6.85 6.82
N ASN A 77 -4.57 -6.89 5.72
CA ASN A 77 -5.96 -6.47 5.69
C ASN A 77 -6.83 -7.72 5.64
N PRO A 78 -7.13 -8.37 6.79
CA PRO A 78 -8.10 -9.44 6.81
C PRO A 78 -9.47 -8.80 6.55
N VAL A 79 -9.85 -8.67 5.28
CA VAL A 79 -11.24 -8.38 4.97
C VAL A 79 -12.03 -9.59 5.46
N GLN A 80 -12.69 -9.47 6.61
CA GLN A 80 -13.56 -10.50 7.17
C GLN A 80 -14.84 -10.55 6.33
N LEU A 81 -14.73 -11.15 5.15
CA LEU A 81 -15.81 -11.25 4.16
C LEU A 81 -17.03 -11.95 4.78
N VAL A 82 -16.77 -12.98 5.59
CA VAL A 82 -17.80 -13.77 6.29
C VAL A 82 -18.54 -12.90 7.30
N GLU A 83 -17.82 -12.16 8.14
CA GLU A 83 -18.40 -11.30 9.18
C GLU A 83 -19.19 -10.13 8.60
N THR A 84 -18.68 -9.57 7.51
CA THR A 84 -19.38 -8.53 6.74
C THR A 84 -20.68 -9.07 6.15
N LEU A 85 -20.68 -10.30 5.62
CA LEU A 85 -21.86 -10.94 5.05
C LEU A 85 -22.91 -11.26 6.11
N THR A 86 -22.50 -11.79 7.27
CA THR A 86 -23.41 -12.02 8.40
C THR A 86 -24.04 -10.72 8.88
N LEU A 87 -23.25 -9.64 8.95
CA LEU A 87 -23.74 -8.31 9.32
C LEU A 87 -24.79 -7.79 8.32
N ILE A 88 -24.54 -7.92 7.01
CA ILE A 88 -25.52 -7.53 5.98
C ILE A 88 -26.83 -8.32 6.12
N VAL A 89 -26.74 -9.63 6.35
CA VAL A 89 -27.91 -10.49 6.53
C VAL A 89 -28.70 -10.07 7.77
N ASP A 90 -28.03 -9.80 8.90
CA ASP A 90 -28.70 -9.42 10.14
C ASP A 90 -29.35 -8.04 10.04
N VAL A 91 -28.69 -7.07 9.42
CA VAL A 91 -29.28 -5.77 9.12
C VAL A 91 -30.50 -5.91 8.21
N SER A 92 -30.47 -6.81 7.21
CA SER A 92 -31.63 -7.06 6.34
C SER A 92 -32.85 -7.60 7.12
N LYS A 93 -32.63 -8.44 8.13
CA LYS A 93 -33.70 -8.99 8.99
C LYS A 93 -34.32 -7.89 9.85
N ILE A 94 -33.49 -6.97 10.37
CA ILE A 94 -33.94 -5.82 11.17
C ILE A 94 -34.77 -4.88 10.29
N ALA A 95 -34.24 -4.53 9.11
CA ALA A 95 -34.90 -3.66 8.13
C ALA A 95 -36.31 -4.16 7.74
N ARG A 96 -36.50 -5.48 7.64
CA ARG A 96 -37.79 -6.09 7.32
C ARG A 96 -38.84 -5.92 8.43
N LYS A 97 -38.40 -5.81 9.69
CA LYS A 97 -39.31 -5.65 10.84
C LYS A 97 -39.61 -4.18 11.13
N ASN A 98 -38.57 -3.35 11.15
CA ASN A 98 -38.70 -1.92 11.39
C ASN A 98 -37.48 -1.18 10.80
N ILE A 99 -37.72 -0.26 9.86
CA ILE A 99 -36.65 0.52 9.23
C ILE A 99 -36.00 1.50 10.21
N LEU A 100 -36.73 1.99 11.22
CA LEU A 100 -36.19 2.85 12.29
C LEU A 100 -35.23 2.09 13.20
N ALA A 101 -35.41 0.78 13.37
CA ALA A 101 -34.51 -0.02 14.21
C ALA A 101 -33.11 -0.20 13.59
N ILE A 102 -32.91 0.21 12.34
CA ILE A 102 -31.58 0.28 11.71
C ILE A 102 -30.77 1.43 12.33
N GLU A 103 -31.43 2.54 12.69
CA GLU A 103 -30.77 3.73 13.23
C GLU A 103 -30.04 3.44 14.55
N ASP A 104 -30.66 2.62 15.40
CA ASP A 104 -30.06 2.13 16.66
C ASP A 104 -28.86 1.20 16.44
N ALA A 105 -28.81 0.51 15.29
CA ALA A 105 -27.74 -0.41 14.93
C ALA A 105 -26.61 0.25 14.11
N LEU A 106 -26.79 1.46 13.56
CA LEU A 106 -25.76 2.17 12.79
C LEU A 106 -24.45 2.40 13.56
N PRO A 107 -24.45 2.75 14.86
CA PRO A 107 -23.21 3.02 15.59
C PRO A 107 -22.32 1.79 15.77
N SER A 108 -22.90 0.59 15.81
CA SER A 108 -22.17 -0.66 16.06
C SER A 108 -21.51 -1.27 14.81
N ILE A 109 -21.82 -0.76 13.60
CA ILE A 109 -21.26 -1.26 12.35
C ILE A 109 -19.89 -0.64 12.12
N GLU A 110 -18.80 -1.37 12.35
CA GLU A 110 -17.43 -0.87 12.20
C GLU A 110 -17.08 -0.39 10.77
N ASN A 111 -17.71 -0.99 9.76
CA ASN A 111 -17.46 -0.64 8.37
C ASN A 111 -18.17 0.67 7.98
N LEU A 112 -17.39 1.75 7.81
CA LEU A 112 -17.91 3.08 7.44
C LEU A 112 -18.67 3.08 6.10
N PHE A 113 -18.25 2.29 5.11
CA PHE A 113 -18.91 2.22 3.80
C PHE A 113 -20.33 1.66 3.94
N LEU A 114 -20.49 0.55 4.69
CA LEU A 114 -21.81 -0.02 4.96
C LEU A 114 -22.69 0.90 5.81
N ARG A 115 -22.10 1.57 6.80
CA ARG A 115 -22.80 2.54 7.64
C ARG A 115 -23.33 3.72 6.81
N GLY A 116 -22.54 4.23 5.87
CA GLY A 116 -22.95 5.30 4.94
C GLY A 116 -24.13 4.88 4.06
N GLY A 117 -24.05 3.69 3.44
CA GLY A 117 -25.14 3.17 2.62
C GLY A 117 -26.45 2.94 3.40
N LEU A 118 -26.37 2.38 4.61
CA LEU A 118 -27.55 2.17 5.45
C LEU A 118 -28.19 3.47 5.92
N ARG A 119 -27.39 4.52 6.15
CA ARG A 119 -27.89 5.85 6.48
C ARG A 119 -28.73 6.43 5.34
N LEU A 120 -28.25 6.31 4.09
CA LEU A 120 -29.01 6.76 2.92
C LEU A 120 -30.35 6.02 2.77
N VAL A 121 -30.40 4.75 3.18
CA VAL A 121 -31.65 3.95 3.20
C VAL A 121 -32.61 4.45 4.28
N VAL A 122 -32.11 4.78 5.48
CA VAL A 122 -32.92 5.38 6.57
C VAL A 122 -33.47 6.75 6.16
N ASP A 123 -32.65 7.55 5.47
CA ASP A 123 -33.01 8.87 4.94
C ASP A 123 -33.99 8.80 3.75
N ARG A 124 -34.41 7.59 3.34
CA ARG A 124 -35.33 7.34 2.21
C ARG A 124 -34.86 7.94 0.88
N ALA A 125 -33.55 7.94 0.64
CA ALA A 125 -33.01 8.33 -0.66
C ALA A 125 -33.49 7.38 -1.76
N ASP A 126 -33.57 7.89 -3.00
CA ASP A 126 -33.96 7.07 -4.14
C ASP A 126 -32.93 5.98 -4.42
N ARG A 127 -33.41 4.80 -4.82
CA ARG A 127 -32.54 3.63 -5.06
C ARG A 127 -31.40 3.95 -6.04
N GLU A 128 -31.71 4.68 -7.10
CA GLU A 128 -30.75 5.06 -8.14
C GLU A 128 -29.66 5.96 -7.56
N ALA A 129 -30.04 6.96 -6.78
CA ALA A 129 -29.10 7.86 -6.10
C ALA A 129 -28.21 7.12 -5.10
N ILE A 130 -28.76 6.16 -4.34
CA ILE A 130 -27.98 5.34 -3.40
C ILE A 130 -26.89 4.55 -4.14
N VAL A 131 -27.26 3.88 -5.24
CA VAL A 131 -26.31 3.09 -6.03
C VAL A 131 -25.23 3.99 -6.64
N GLU A 132 -25.62 5.15 -7.17
CA GLU A 132 -24.69 6.11 -7.75
C GLU A 132 -23.70 6.65 -6.71
N MET A 133 -24.19 7.09 -5.55
CA MET A 133 -23.34 7.62 -4.46
C MET A 133 -22.37 6.56 -3.95
N MET A 134 -22.85 5.34 -3.68
CA MET A 134 -22.00 4.23 -3.23
C MET A 134 -20.97 3.85 -4.30
N ALA A 135 -21.34 3.84 -5.59
CA ALA A 135 -20.41 3.58 -6.67
C ALA A 135 -19.36 4.69 -6.81
N HIS A 136 -19.73 5.95 -6.62
CA HIS A 136 -18.80 7.07 -6.58
C HIS A 136 -17.82 6.94 -5.42
N GLU A 137 -18.28 6.60 -4.21
CA GLU A 137 -17.41 6.40 -3.04
C GLU A 137 -16.36 5.31 -3.28
N VAL A 138 -16.76 4.19 -3.89
CA VAL A 138 -15.82 3.13 -4.30
C VAL A 138 -14.81 3.67 -5.32
N LYS A 139 -15.26 4.38 -6.35
CA LYS A 139 -14.37 4.98 -7.36
C LYS A 139 -13.38 5.97 -6.75
N TYR A 140 -13.82 6.86 -5.85
CA TYR A 140 -12.94 7.81 -5.17
C TYR A 140 -11.90 7.10 -4.30
N THR A 141 -12.32 6.06 -3.57
CA THR A 141 -11.41 5.24 -2.76
C THR A 141 -10.37 4.52 -3.62
N MET A 142 -10.79 3.97 -4.77
CA MET A 142 -9.90 3.31 -5.72
C MET A 142 -8.92 4.31 -6.35
N ALA A 143 -9.40 5.46 -6.82
CA ALA A 143 -8.54 6.51 -7.39
C ALA A 143 -7.47 7.00 -6.40
N GLY A 144 -7.84 7.13 -5.11
CA GLY A 144 -6.86 7.45 -4.05
C GLY A 144 -5.76 6.38 -3.93
N LYS A 145 -6.14 5.09 -3.95
CA LYS A 145 -5.18 3.97 -3.92
C LYS A 145 -4.31 3.91 -5.18
N ASP A 146 -4.89 4.17 -6.35
CA ASP A 146 -4.16 4.19 -7.61
C ASP A 146 -3.09 5.28 -7.61
N ASN A 147 -3.39 6.45 -7.01
CA ASN A 147 -2.42 7.51 -6.82
C ASN A 147 -1.29 7.10 -5.85
N GLU A 148 -1.63 6.46 -4.72
CA GLU A 148 -0.63 5.90 -3.79
C GLU A 148 0.30 4.88 -4.50
N ILE A 149 -0.27 4.02 -5.34
CA ILE A 149 0.48 3.04 -6.14
C ILE A 149 1.34 3.73 -7.20
N ALA A 150 0.84 4.78 -7.84
CA ALA A 150 1.56 5.53 -8.87
C ALA A 150 2.85 6.17 -8.32
N VAL A 151 2.81 6.71 -7.10
CA VAL A 151 4.00 7.24 -6.41
C VAL A 151 5.06 6.16 -6.25
N VAL A 152 4.69 5.00 -5.68
CA VAL A 152 5.62 3.89 -5.46
C VAL A 152 6.13 3.29 -6.78
N GLY A 153 5.26 3.18 -7.79
CA GLY A 153 5.63 2.72 -9.13
C GLY A 153 6.63 3.65 -9.82
N THR A 154 6.46 4.96 -9.63
CA THR A 154 7.40 5.97 -10.13
C THR A 154 8.76 5.82 -9.45
N MET A 155 8.79 5.69 -8.12
CA MET A 155 10.03 5.42 -7.37
C MET A 155 10.72 4.13 -7.85
N ALA A 156 9.97 3.05 -8.05
CA ALA A 156 10.49 1.78 -8.53
C ALA A 156 11.11 1.89 -9.93
N SER A 157 10.53 2.71 -10.82
CA SER A 157 11.06 2.95 -12.17
C SER A 157 12.29 3.87 -12.18
N LEU A 158 12.37 4.84 -11.28
CA LEU A 158 13.44 5.84 -11.25
C LEU A 158 14.68 5.36 -10.49
N CYS A 159 14.52 4.45 -9.53
CA CYS A 159 15.64 3.92 -8.73
C CYS A 159 16.74 3.26 -9.60
N PRO A 160 16.43 2.36 -10.57
CA PRO A 160 17.44 1.81 -11.48
C PRO A 160 18.08 2.86 -12.40
N ALA A 161 17.31 3.86 -12.84
CA ALA A 161 17.82 4.93 -13.70
C ALA A 161 18.88 5.78 -12.98
N TRP A 162 18.63 6.15 -11.72
CA TRP A 162 19.62 6.82 -10.88
C TRP A 162 20.83 5.92 -10.55
N GLY A 163 20.63 4.61 -10.43
CA GLY A 163 21.72 3.63 -10.31
C GLY A 163 22.66 3.65 -11.52
N MET A 164 22.10 3.66 -12.73
CA MET A 164 22.89 3.78 -13.96
C MET A 164 23.56 5.16 -14.10
N LEU A 165 22.93 6.24 -13.62
CA LEU A 165 23.58 7.55 -13.53
C LEU A 165 24.77 7.53 -12.55
N GLY A 166 24.63 6.83 -11.42
CA GLY A 166 25.69 6.66 -10.44
C GLY A 166 26.92 5.97 -11.02
N THR A 167 26.74 4.99 -11.92
CA THR A 167 27.89 4.35 -12.59
C THR A 167 28.63 5.32 -13.50
N LEU A 168 27.93 6.22 -14.20
CA LEU A 168 28.55 7.25 -15.01
C LEU A 168 29.31 8.27 -14.17
N VAL A 169 28.76 8.69 -13.03
CA VAL A 169 29.42 9.63 -12.11
C VAL A 169 30.67 9.00 -11.48
N GLY A 170 30.62 7.71 -11.13
CA GLY A 170 31.77 7.00 -10.54
C GLY A 170 32.89 6.66 -11.52
N LEU A 171 32.65 6.78 -12.83
CA LEU A 171 33.66 6.57 -13.88
C LEU A 171 34.47 7.83 -14.21
N VAL A 172 33.99 9.01 -13.83
CA VAL A 172 34.65 10.32 -14.03
C VAL A 172 35.51 10.65 -12.83
#